data_AF-A0A8J1ZRE7-F1
#
_entry.id   AF-A0A8J1ZRE7-F1
#
_cell.length_a   1.000
_cell.length_b   1.000
_cell.length_c   1.000
_cell.angle_alpha   90.00
_cell.angle_beta   90.00
_cell.angle_gamma   90.00
#
_symmetry.space_group_name_H-M   'P 1'
#
loop_
_entity.id
_entity.type
_entity.pdbx_description
1 polymer ?
#
loop_
_entity_poly.entity_id
_entity_poly.type
_entity_poly.pdbx_seq_one_letter_code
_entity_poly.pdbx_strand_id
1 'polypeptide(L)'
;MHPPSDLSTARVIVTGAGAGLGRAYCLDLANAGVGGLLVNDINGKNAEAVASEIRILSPKTKVGVNTSSIAPESGGAPDGAAKIVEDCMRYLGGPPTGLVNNAGVSEQRRSGDERRWSCRL
;
A
#
# COMPACT_ATOMS: atom_id res chain seq x y z
N MET A 1 -14.23 -3.82 -17.47
CA MET A 1 -13.61 -2.58 -16.98
C MET A 1 -12.27 -2.45 -17.69
N HIS A 2 -12.13 -1.52 -18.64
CA HIS A 2 -10.81 -1.22 -19.20
C HIS A 2 -10.01 -0.47 -18.13
N PRO A 3 -8.73 -0.80 -17.89
CA PRO A 3 -7.89 0.04 -17.07
C PRO A 3 -7.86 1.43 -17.69
N PRO A 4 -7.92 2.50 -16.88
CA PRO A 4 -7.84 3.85 -17.44
C PRO A 4 -6.52 3.99 -18.19
N SER A 5 -6.59 4.45 -19.44
CA SER A 5 -5.41 4.82 -20.24
C SER A 5 -4.70 6.05 -19.66
N ASP A 6 -5.36 6.77 -18.76
CA ASP A 6 -4.84 7.94 -18.03
C ASP A 6 -5.00 7.74 -16.52
N LEU A 7 -3.88 7.70 -15.80
CA LEU A 7 -3.85 7.50 -14.34
C LEU A 7 -4.13 8.79 -13.55
N SER A 8 -4.28 9.94 -14.19
CA SER A 8 -4.47 11.24 -13.51
C SER A 8 -5.71 11.30 -12.61
N THR A 9 -6.70 10.44 -12.83
CA THR A 9 -7.92 10.32 -12.01
C THR A 9 -7.87 9.17 -11.01
N ALA A 10 -6.87 8.29 -11.14
CA ALA A 10 -6.74 7.10 -10.32
C ALA A 10 -6.27 7.45 -8.90
N ARG A 11 -6.79 6.71 -7.94
CA ARG A 11 -6.51 6.83 -6.51
C ARG A 11 -6.12 5.44 -6.02
N VAL A 12 -4.83 5.24 -5.78
CA VAL A 12 -4.25 3.92 -5.57
C VAL A 12 -3.76 3.78 -4.15
N ILE A 13 -4.14 2.69 -3.50
CA ILE A 13 -3.57 2.26 -2.22
C ILE A 13 -2.44 1.28 -2.51
N VAL A 14 -1.28 1.49 -1.89
CA VAL A 14 -0.18 0.53 -1.92
C VAL A 14 0.10 0.09 -0.49
N THR A 15 -0.04 -1.21 -0.21
CA THR A 15 0.24 -1.78 1.12
C THR A 15 1.69 -2.28 1.19
N GLY A 16 2.31 -2.17 2.37
CA GLY A 16 3.74 -2.48 2.54
C GLY A 16 4.63 -1.57 1.71
N ALA A 17 4.25 -0.29 1.62
CA ALA A 17 4.84 0.68 0.71
C ALA A 17 6.11 1.36 1.24
N GLY A 18 6.50 1.11 2.49
CA GLY A 18 7.61 1.80 3.14
C GLY A 18 8.99 1.40 2.61
N ALA A 19 9.12 0.29 1.88
CA ALA A 19 10.39 -0.20 1.36
C ALA A 19 10.22 -1.13 0.15
N GLY A 20 11.36 -1.54 -0.43
CA GLY A 20 11.43 -2.59 -1.45
C GLY A 20 10.51 -2.35 -2.65
N LEU A 21 9.78 -3.40 -3.06
CA LEU A 21 8.86 -3.34 -4.19
C LEU A 21 7.67 -2.41 -3.94
N GLY A 22 7.15 -2.34 -2.72
CA GLY A 22 6.05 -1.44 -2.38
C GLY A 22 6.42 0.02 -2.62
N ARG A 23 7.63 0.43 -2.17
CA ARG A 23 8.18 1.75 -2.48
C ARG A 23 8.38 1.94 -3.99
N ALA A 24 8.94 0.96 -4.68
CA ALA A 24 9.15 1.05 -6.13
C ALA A 24 7.83 1.28 -6.89
N TYR A 25 6.77 0.53 -6.56
CA TYR A 25 5.45 0.75 -7.15
C TYR A 25 4.91 2.16 -6.89
N CYS A 26 5.10 2.72 -5.69
CA CYS A 26 4.70 4.10 -5.43
C CYS A 26 5.42 5.11 -6.33
N LEU A 27 6.74 4.97 -6.49
CA LEU A 27 7.52 5.88 -7.33
C LEU A 27 7.17 5.74 -8.81
N ASP A 28 6.98 4.50 -9.28
CA ASP A 28 6.60 4.25 -10.67
C ASP A 28 5.20 4.78 -11.00
N LEU A 29 4.23 4.59 -10.09
CA LEU A 29 2.87 5.14 -10.25
C LEU A 29 2.88 6.68 -10.21
N ALA A 30 3.69 7.27 -9.34
CA ALA A 30 3.86 8.72 -9.29
C ALA A 30 4.47 9.27 -10.59
N ASN A 31 5.52 8.64 -11.11
CA ASN A 31 6.12 8.97 -12.41
C ASN A 31 5.13 8.81 -13.56
N ALA A 32 4.24 7.81 -13.49
CA ALA A 32 3.19 7.58 -14.48
C ALA A 32 2.02 8.58 -14.37
N GLY A 33 2.07 9.55 -13.44
CA GLY A 33 1.08 10.62 -13.35
C GLY A 33 -0.21 10.24 -12.63
N VAL A 34 -0.15 9.31 -11.67
CA VAL A 34 -1.32 8.95 -10.87
C VAL A 34 -1.90 10.16 -10.11
N GLY A 35 -3.23 10.25 -10.08
CA GLY A 35 -3.95 11.34 -9.40
C GLY A 35 -3.72 11.37 -7.89
N GLY A 36 -3.64 10.19 -7.26
CA GLY A 36 -3.31 10.10 -5.85
C GLY A 36 -2.81 8.73 -5.39
N LEU A 37 -1.96 8.75 -4.36
CA LEU A 37 -1.39 7.59 -3.71
C LEU A 37 -1.63 7.64 -2.19
N LEU A 38 -2.13 6.54 -1.65
CA LEU A 38 -2.07 6.27 -0.22
C LEU A 38 -0.92 5.29 0.04
N VAL A 39 0.13 5.79 0.69
CA VAL A 39 1.30 5.00 1.10
C VAL A 39 0.96 4.33 2.44
N ASN A 40 0.60 3.05 2.41
CA ASN A 40 0.29 2.28 3.62
C ASN A 40 1.49 1.42 4.03
N ASP A 41 1.98 1.64 5.24
CA ASP A 41 2.97 0.79 5.89
C ASP A 41 2.87 0.92 7.41
N ILE A 42 2.96 -0.19 8.15
CA ILE A 42 2.91 -0.18 9.62
C ILE A 42 4.06 0.64 10.23
N ASN A 43 5.19 0.78 9.51
CA ASN A 43 6.27 1.68 9.90
C ASN A 43 6.03 3.07 9.30
N GLY A 44 5.43 3.95 10.12
CA GLY A 44 5.11 5.32 9.70
C GLY A 44 6.31 6.17 9.27
N LYS A 45 7.51 5.92 9.81
CA LYS A 45 8.72 6.66 9.38
C LYS A 45 9.09 6.31 7.94
N ASN A 46 9.03 5.02 7.61
CA ASN A 46 9.30 4.55 6.25
C ASN A 46 8.23 5.04 5.28
N ALA A 47 6.94 4.96 5.67
CA ALA A 47 5.85 5.48 4.86
C ALA A 47 5.99 6.98 4.57
N GLU A 48 6.31 7.79 5.59
CA GLU A 48 6.48 9.24 5.43
C GLU A 48 7.71 9.60 4.58
N ALA A 49 8.79 8.82 4.68
CA ALA A 49 9.96 8.99 3.81
C ALA A 49 9.57 8.80 2.34
N VAL A 50 8.86 7.70 2.02
CA VAL A 50 8.38 7.44 0.66
C VAL A 50 7.39 8.51 0.19
N ALA A 51 6.48 8.94 1.05
CA ALA A 51 5.54 10.01 0.71
C ALA A 51 6.25 11.33 0.39
N SER A 52 7.29 11.67 1.17
CA SER A 52 8.15 12.83 0.91
C SER A 52 8.86 12.74 -0.44
N GLU A 53 9.40 11.57 -0.78
CA GLU A 53 10.00 11.34 -2.10
C GLU A 53 8.99 11.54 -3.25
N ILE A 54 7.77 11.01 -3.11
CA ILE A 54 6.71 11.19 -4.12
C ILE A 54 6.36 12.66 -4.29
N ARG A 55 6.24 13.42 -3.20
CA ARG A 55 5.90 14.86 -3.26
C ARG A 55 6.96 15.67 -3.99
N ILE A 56 8.23 15.27 -3.90
CA ILE A 56 9.34 15.89 -4.65
C ILE A 56 9.29 15.47 -6.12
N LEU A 57 9.11 14.16 -6.37
CA LEU A 57 9.14 13.57 -7.72
C LEU A 57 7.95 13.99 -8.59
N SER A 58 6.75 13.98 -8.01
CA SER A 58 5.48 14.33 -8.67
C SER A 58 4.65 15.25 -7.77
N PRO A 59 4.91 16.57 -7.80
CA PRO A 59 4.18 17.55 -6.97
C PRO A 59 2.67 17.62 -7.25
N LYS A 60 2.21 17.08 -8.39
CA LYS A 60 0.79 17.04 -8.77
C LYS A 60 0.03 15.86 -8.17
N THR A 61 0.74 14.79 -7.80
CA THR A 61 0.12 13.60 -7.20
C THR A 61 -0.28 13.92 -5.76
N LYS A 62 -1.54 13.66 -5.40
CA LYS A 62 -1.98 13.74 -4.00
C LYS A 62 -1.40 12.58 -3.21
N VAL A 63 -0.80 12.85 -2.05
CA VAL A 63 -0.14 11.80 -1.25
C VAL A 63 -0.65 11.81 0.18
N GLY A 64 -1.20 10.67 0.60
CA GLY A 64 -1.55 10.38 2.00
C GLY A 64 -0.66 9.28 2.57
N VAL A 65 -0.52 9.28 3.89
CA VAL A 65 0.21 8.25 4.66
C VAL A 65 -0.77 7.58 5.61
N ASN A 66 -0.72 6.25 5.70
CA ASN A 66 -1.51 5.48 6.66
C ASN A 66 -0.65 4.36 7.27
N THR A 67 -0.84 4.08 8.55
CA THR A 67 -0.06 3.08 9.29
C THR A 67 -0.89 1.94 9.86
N SER A 68 -2.14 1.79 9.42
CA SER A 68 -3.01 0.73 9.87
C SER A 68 -2.54 -0.62 9.31
N SER A 69 -2.66 -1.68 10.13
CA SER A 69 -2.38 -3.05 9.71
C SER A 69 -3.47 -3.56 8.77
N ILE A 70 -3.08 -4.24 7.69
CA ILE A 70 -4.02 -4.98 6.85
C ILE A 70 -4.35 -6.37 7.43
N ALA A 71 -3.48 -6.90 8.30
CA ALA A 71 -3.70 -8.18 8.96
C ALA A 71 -4.70 -8.00 10.11
N PRO A 72 -5.67 -8.91 10.26
CA PRO A 72 -6.58 -8.90 11.41
C PRO A 72 -5.77 -9.12 12.69
N GLU A 73 -6.04 -8.32 13.72
CA GLU A 73 -5.53 -8.63 15.05
C GLU A 73 -6.21 -9.90 15.58
N SER A 74 -5.45 -10.72 16.29
CA SER A 74 -5.96 -12.00 16.84
C SER A 74 -7.07 -11.70 17.85
N GLY A 75 -8.34 -11.77 17.42
CA GLY A 75 -9.50 -11.66 18.30
C GLY A 75 -10.61 -10.69 17.89
N GLY A 76 -10.49 -9.89 16.83
CA GLY A 76 -11.65 -9.06 16.44
C GLY A 76 -11.43 -7.99 15.37
N ALA A 77 -12.43 -7.93 14.48
CA ALA A 77 -12.80 -6.96 13.45
C ALA A 77 -11.75 -6.55 12.37
N PRO A 78 -12.16 -6.46 11.09
CA PRO A 78 -11.33 -5.98 9.96
C PRO A 78 -11.13 -4.44 9.98
N ASP A 79 -10.92 -3.87 11.16
CA ASP A 79 -10.94 -2.42 11.38
C ASP A 79 -9.78 -1.71 10.65
N GLY A 80 -8.62 -2.36 10.55
CA GLY A 80 -7.47 -1.81 9.84
C GLY A 80 -7.72 -1.58 8.34
N ALA A 81 -8.37 -2.53 7.66
CA ALA A 81 -8.70 -2.39 6.24
C ALA A 81 -9.72 -1.28 5.99
N ALA A 82 -10.74 -1.16 6.86
CA ALA A 82 -11.71 -0.09 6.80
C ALA A 82 -11.04 1.28 6.96
N LYS A 83 -10.17 1.43 7.98
CA LYS A 83 -9.38 2.65 8.19
C LYS A 83 -8.50 3.01 6.99
N ILE A 84 -7.86 2.04 6.35
CA ILE A 84 -7.05 2.29 5.14
C ILE A 84 -7.93 2.89 4.03
N VAL A 85 -9.12 2.35 3.81
CA VAL A 85 -10.06 2.86 2.79
C VAL A 85 -10.60 4.24 3.18
N GLU A 86 -10.94 4.46 4.44
CA GLU A 86 -11.37 5.76 4.95
C GLU A 86 -10.29 6.83 4.78
N ASP A 87 -9.06 6.53 5.13
CA ASP A 87 -7.91 7.42 4.96
C ASP A 87 -7.67 7.74 3.48
N CYS A 88 -7.78 6.74 2.59
CA CYS A 88 -7.74 6.97 1.15
C CYS A 88 -8.81 7.98 0.72
N MET A 89 -10.04 7.82 1.20
CA MET A 89 -11.12 8.77 0.89
C MET A 89 -10.82 10.18 1.40
N ARG A 90 -10.33 10.29 2.64
CA ARG A 90 -10.00 11.59 3.25
C ARG A 90 -8.84 12.30 2.55
N TYR A 91 -7.75 11.60 2.27
CA TYR A 91 -6.56 12.20 1.66
C TYR A 91 -6.70 12.42 0.15
N LEU A 92 -7.35 11.48 -0.56
CA LEU A 92 -7.37 11.49 -2.02
C LEU A 92 -8.68 12.03 -2.60
N GLY A 93 -9.70 12.26 -1.77
CA GLY A 93 -10.97 12.88 -2.16
C GLY A 93 -11.99 11.90 -2.76
N GLY A 94 -11.87 10.60 -2.46
CA GLY A 94 -12.88 9.60 -2.83
C GLY A 94 -12.39 8.14 -2.72
N PRO A 95 -13.22 7.15 -3.07
CA PRO A 95 -12.90 5.72 -2.92
C PRO A 95 -11.73 5.23 -3.80
N PRO A 96 -10.87 4.33 -3.31
CA PRO A 96 -9.76 3.82 -4.11
C PRO A 96 -10.25 3.20 -5.43
N THR A 97 -9.52 3.47 -6.51
CA THR A 97 -9.77 2.90 -7.85
C THR A 97 -8.72 1.85 -8.22
N GLY A 98 -7.68 1.70 -7.42
CA GLY A 98 -6.65 0.69 -7.56
C GLY A 98 -6.08 0.28 -6.21
N LEU A 99 -5.61 -0.96 -6.13
CA LEU A 99 -4.99 -1.55 -4.94
C LEU A 99 -3.78 -2.38 -5.36
N VAL A 100 -2.63 -2.09 -4.76
CA VAL A 100 -1.44 -2.95 -4.82
C VAL A 100 -1.34 -3.67 -3.47
N ASN A 101 -1.77 -4.93 -3.45
CA ASN A 101 -1.71 -5.78 -2.25
C ASN A 101 -0.31 -6.38 -2.10
N ASN A 102 0.64 -5.57 -1.67
CA ASN A 102 2.06 -5.94 -1.58
C ASN A 102 2.53 -6.21 -0.14
N ALA A 103 1.81 -5.76 0.89
CA ALA A 103 2.18 -6.02 2.27
C ALA A 103 2.40 -7.52 2.54
N GLY A 104 3.57 -7.85 3.07
CA GLY A 104 3.93 -9.20 3.48
C GLY A 104 4.51 -9.17 4.89
N VAL A 105 4.15 -10.16 5.69
CA VAL A 105 4.82 -10.42 6.96
C VAL A 105 5.97 -11.39 6.69
N SER A 106 7.21 -10.92 6.90
CA SER A 106 8.34 -11.82 6.96
C SER A 106 8.37 -12.42 8.36
N GLU A 107 7.74 -13.58 8.56
CA GLU A 107 8.21 -14.44 9.64
C GLU A 107 9.67 -14.77 9.30
N GLN A 108 10.63 -14.26 10.09
CA GLN A 108 11.94 -14.90 10.14
C GLN A 108 11.74 -16.29 10.74
N ARG A 109 11.28 -17.23 9.92
CA ARG A 109 11.44 -18.65 10.19
C ARG A 109 12.93 -18.87 10.17
N ARG A 110 13.50 -19.20 11.33
CA ARG A 110 14.83 -19.81 11.36
C ARG A 110 14.79 -20.97 10.37
N SER A 111 15.65 -20.91 9.37
CA SER A 111 15.86 -22.00 8.42
C SER A 111 16.07 -23.31 9.19
N GLY A 112 15.13 -24.26 9.08
CA GLY A 112 15.25 -25.56 9.75
C GLY A 112 13.99 -26.43 9.94
N ASP A 113 12.77 -26.01 9.55
CA ASP A 113 11.57 -26.86 9.70
C ASP A 113 10.92 -27.18 8.35
N GLU A 114 11.45 -28.20 7.68
CA GLU A 114 11.01 -28.69 6.35
C GLU A 114 9.64 -29.41 6.37
N ARG A 115 8.94 -29.47 7.50
CA ARG A 115 7.70 -30.28 7.62
C ARG A 115 6.42 -29.45 7.58
N ARG A 116 6.13 -28.75 6.48
CA ARG A 116 4.73 -28.37 6.15
C ARG A 116 4.47 -27.83 4.75
N TRP A 117 4.98 -28.47 3.70
CA TRP A 117 4.37 -28.35 2.37
C TRP A 117 4.05 -29.74 1.83
N SER A 118 3.02 -30.38 2.39
CA SER A 118 2.36 -31.47 1.68
C SER A 118 1.24 -30.86 0.86
N CYS A 119 1.49 -30.59 -0.42
CA CYS A 119 0.41 -30.60 -1.40
C CYS A 119 -0.15 -32.03 -1.40
N ARG A 120 -1.20 -32.26 -0.61
CA ARG A 120 -2.08 -33.41 -0.81
C ARG A 120 -3.05 -32.98 -1.91
N LEU A 121 -2.82 -33.51 -3.11
CA LEU A 121 -3.85 -33.63 -4.15
C LEU A 121 -4.92 -34.62 -3.69
#